data_AF-A0A848U3R4-F1
#
_entry.id   AF-A0A848U3R4-F1
#
_cell.length_a   1.000
_cell.length_b   1.000
_cell.length_c   1.000
_cell.angle_alpha   90.00
_cell.angle_beta   90.00
_cell.angle_gamma   90.00
#
_symmetry.space_group_name_H-M   'P 1'
#
loop_
_entity.id
_entity.type
_entity.pdbx_description
1 polymer ?
#
loop_
_entity_poly.entity_id
_entity_poly.type
_entity_poly.pdbx_seq_one_letter_code
_entity_poly.pdbx_strand_id
1 'polypeptide(L)'
;MFKNHLKIAWRSLKKQPFFTFLNTFGLAIGIAGGILISLYIYDELSYDTMFADANRIHRIHADIKFGGEDRKFAVTPAPMAEVAQNDFSEVELAMRFRT
;
A
#
# COMPACT_ATOMS: atom_id res chain seq x y z
N MET A 1 20.70 -40.40 -2.97
CA MET A 1 19.26 -40.79 -2.97
C MET A 1 18.35 -39.66 -3.48
N PHE A 2 18.52 -38.41 -3.03
CA PHE A 2 17.76 -37.24 -3.53
C PHE A 2 17.73 -37.08 -5.06
N LYS A 3 18.87 -37.27 -5.74
CA LYS A 3 18.97 -37.27 -7.21
C LYS A 3 18.06 -38.31 -7.88
N ASN A 4 17.84 -39.47 -7.24
CA ASN A 4 17.00 -40.53 -7.80
C ASN A 4 15.51 -40.20 -7.63
N HIS A 5 15.11 -39.64 -6.50
CA HIS A 5 13.74 -39.16 -6.28
C HIS A 5 13.36 -38.03 -7.25
N LEU A 6 14.26 -37.07 -7.49
CA LEU A 6 14.07 -36.02 -8.50
C LEU A 6 13.90 -36.61 -9.91
N LYS A 7 14.72 -37.62 -10.27
CA LYS A 7 14.63 -38.30 -11.57
C LYS A 7 13.31 -39.06 -11.73
N ILE A 8 12.82 -39.70 -10.68
CA ILE A 8 11.54 -40.44 -10.68
C ILE A 8 10.36 -39.45 -10.78
N ALA A 9 10.37 -38.38 -9.99
CA ALA A 9 9.34 -37.35 -10.02
C ALA A 9 9.24 -36.70 -11.41
N TRP A 10 10.37 -36.32 -12.01
CA TRP A 10 10.40 -35.75 -13.36
C TRP A 10 9.84 -36.71 -14.43
N ARG A 11 10.14 -38.01 -14.32
CA ARG A 11 9.61 -39.03 -15.23
C ARG A 11 8.11 -39.26 -15.04
N SER A 12 7.63 -39.13 -13.80
CA SER A 12 6.20 -39.22 -13.46
C SER A 12 5.41 -38.03 -14.01
N LEU A 13 5.94 -36.82 -13.87
CA LEU A 13 5.32 -35.58 -14.38
C LEU A 13 5.19 -35.60 -15.91
N LYS A 14 6.18 -36.13 -16.62
CA LYS A 14 6.13 -36.30 -18.09
C LYS A 14 5.15 -37.38 -18.57
N LYS A 15 4.73 -38.30 -17.70
CA LYS A 15 3.82 -39.40 -18.06
C LYS A 15 2.37 -38.92 -18.26
N GLN A 16 1.97 -37.86 -17.54
CA GLN A 16 0.65 -37.24 -17.64
C GLN A 16 0.80 -35.71 -17.74
N PRO A 17 1.20 -35.19 -18.91
CA PRO A 17 1.58 -33.79 -19.07
C PRO A 17 0.39 -32.83 -18.90
N PHE A 18 -0.80 -33.20 -19.39
CA PHE A 18 -2.00 -32.35 -19.29
C PHE A 18 -2.47 -32.18 -17.84
N PHE A 19 -2.56 -33.28 -17.09
CA PHE A 19 -2.97 -33.25 -15.68
C PHE A 19 -1.95 -32.49 -14.81
N THR A 20 -0.66 -32.75 -15.04
CA THR A 20 0.43 -32.03 -14.38
C THR A 20 0.38 -30.53 -14.66
N PHE A 21 0.14 -30.14 -15.91
CA PHE A 21 0.01 -28.75 -16.31
C PHE A 21 -1.16 -28.08 -15.59
N LEU A 22 -2.36 -28.68 -15.64
CA LEU A 22 -3.55 -28.11 -15.02
C LEU A 22 -3.37 -27.89 -13.51
N ASN A 23 -2.80 -28.87 -12.80
CA ASN A 23 -2.59 -28.78 -11.36
C ASN A 23 -1.50 -27.74 -11.00
N THR A 24 -0.38 -27.74 -11.73
CA THR A 24 0.71 -26.77 -11.50
C THR A 24 0.27 -25.35 -11.84
N PHE A 25 -0.50 -25.18 -12.92
CA PHE A 25 -0.97 -23.88 -13.37
C PHE A 25 -2.03 -23.30 -12.42
N GLY A 26 -2.99 -24.13 -11.98
CA GLY A 26 -3.97 -23.72 -10.96
C GLY A 26 -3.31 -23.30 -9.65
N LEU A 27 -2.34 -24.10 -9.17
CA LEU A 27 -1.55 -23.76 -7.98
C LEU A 27 -0.76 -22.45 -8.18
N ALA A 28 -0.11 -22.28 -9.34
CA ALA A 28 0.66 -21.08 -9.66
C ALA A 28 -0.22 -19.83 -9.67
N ILE A 29 -1.42 -19.88 -10.27
CA ILE A 29 -2.38 -18.78 -10.28
C ILE A 29 -2.85 -18.45 -8.85
N GLY A 30 -3.19 -19.46 -8.05
CA GLY A 30 -3.63 -19.24 -6.67
C GLY A 30 -2.57 -18.54 -5.82
N ILE A 31 -1.31 -19.00 -5.93
CA ILE A 31 -0.18 -18.38 -5.24
C ILE A 31 0.07 -16.95 -5.77
N ALA A 32 0.06 -16.76 -7.09
CA ALA A 32 0.27 -15.45 -7.69
C ALA A 32 -0.80 -14.44 -7.25
N GLY A 33 -2.08 -14.83 -7.27
CA GLY A 33 -3.17 -13.99 -6.79
C GLY A 33 -3.02 -13.60 -5.32
N GLY A 34 -2.68 -14.57 -4.46
CA GLY A 34 -2.43 -14.31 -3.03
C GLY A 34 -1.25 -13.35 -2.79
N ILE A 35 -0.16 -13.51 -3.54
CA ILE A 35 1.00 -12.62 -3.46
C ILE A 35 0.63 -11.21 -3.93
N LEU A 36 -0.09 -11.07 -5.04
CA LEU A 36 -0.49 -9.75 -5.57
C LEU A 36 -1.36 -8.97 -4.59
N ILE A 37 -2.36 -9.64 -3.98
CA ILE A 37 -3.21 -9.00 -2.96
C ILE A 37 -2.38 -8.63 -1.72
N SER A 38 -1.49 -9.53 -1.29
CA SER A 38 -0.63 -9.27 -0.13
C SER A 38 0.32 -8.10 -0.38
N LEU A 39 0.86 -7.98 -1.59
CA LEU A 39 1.70 -6.86 -2.00
C LEU A 39 0.91 -5.56 -2.03
N TYR A 40 -0.32 -5.57 -2.53
CA TYR A 40 -1.20 -4.41 -2.53
C TYR A 40 -1.51 -3.93 -1.09
N ILE A 41 -1.86 -4.85 -0.20
CA ILE A 41 -2.10 -4.52 1.22
C ILE A 41 -0.82 -3.97 1.87
N TYR A 42 0.33 -4.57 1.57
CA TYR A 42 1.60 -4.10 2.10
C TYR A 42 1.94 -2.68 1.62
N ASP A 43 1.68 -2.38 0.35
CA ASP A 43 1.86 -1.05 -0.23
C ASP A 43 0.95 -0.02 0.44
N GLU A 44 -0.34 -0.33 0.57
CA GLU A 44 -1.33 0.55 1.21
C GLU A 44 -1.01 0.82 2.69
N LEU A 45 -0.55 -0.20 3.43
CA LEU A 45 -0.14 -0.05 4.84
C LEU A 45 1.19 0.69 5.00
N SER A 46 2.05 0.65 3.99
CA SER A 46 3.33 1.36 4.00
C SER A 46 3.20 2.78 3.47
N TYR A 47 2.03 3.17 2.97
CA TYR A 47 1.75 4.50 2.46
C TYR A 47 2.02 5.57 3.54
N ASP A 48 2.70 6.65 3.15
CA ASP A 48 3.13 7.77 4.02
C ASP A 48 4.07 7.40 5.20
N THR A 49 4.53 6.15 5.32
CA THR A 49 5.49 5.74 6.37
C THR A 49 6.97 5.98 6.01
N MET A 50 7.24 6.60 4.85
CA MET A 50 8.59 6.79 4.31
C MET A 50 9.45 7.79 5.12
N PHE A 51 8.83 8.62 5.94
CA PHE A 51 9.51 9.64 6.75
C PHE A 51 9.79 9.11 8.16
N ALA A 52 10.97 9.45 8.71
CA ALA A 52 11.39 9.01 10.05
C ALA A 52 10.36 9.37 11.15
N ASP A 53 9.69 10.50 11.00
CA ASP A 53 8.66 11.00 11.92
C ASP A 53 7.25 10.92 11.33
N ALA A 54 6.96 9.97 10.43
CA ALA A 54 5.67 9.84 9.75
C ALA A 54 4.45 9.93 10.68
N ASN A 55 4.54 9.38 11.91
CA ASN A 55 3.47 9.42 12.91
C ASN A 55 3.15 10.84 13.44
N ARG A 56 4.04 11.80 13.25
CA ARG A 56 3.90 13.21 13.69
C ARG A 56 3.62 14.16 12.52
N ILE A 57 3.62 13.65 11.28
CA ILE A 57 3.38 14.44 10.08
C ILE A 57 1.88 14.37 9.78
N HIS A 58 1.23 15.52 9.80
CA HIS A 58 -0.21 15.62 9.53
C HIS A 58 -0.50 16.65 8.44
N ARG A 59 -1.55 16.40 7.65
CA ARG A 59 -2.05 17.34 6.65
C ARG A 59 -3.26 18.08 7.20
N ILE A 60 -3.24 19.41 7.13
CA ILE A 60 -4.37 20.23 7.54
C ILE A 60 -5.43 20.20 6.43
N HIS A 61 -6.65 19.81 6.76
CA HIS A 61 -7.80 19.77 5.86
C HIS A 61 -8.81 20.85 6.27
N ALA A 62 -9.59 21.34 5.31
CA ALA A 62 -10.67 22.29 5.58
C ALA A 62 -12.03 21.62 5.38
N ASP A 63 -12.75 21.42 6.48
CA ASP A 63 -14.13 20.94 6.49
C ASP A 63 -15.08 22.13 6.59
N ILE A 64 -15.76 22.46 5.50
CA ILE A 64 -16.65 23.62 5.38
C ILE A 64 -18.10 23.12 5.31
N LYS A 65 -18.89 23.46 6.33
CA LYS A 65 -20.34 23.22 6.34
C LYS A 65 -21.06 24.47 5.84
N PHE A 66 -21.75 24.39 4.71
CA PHE A 66 -22.51 25.53 4.17
C PHE A 66 -23.83 25.07 3.54
N GLY A 67 -24.94 25.68 3.95
CA GLY A 67 -26.26 25.39 3.36
C GLY A 67 -26.77 23.96 3.54
N GLY A 68 -26.28 23.23 4.55
CA GLY A 68 -26.60 21.82 4.78
C GLY A 68 -25.70 20.83 4.02
N GLU A 69 -24.77 21.33 3.20
CA GLU A 69 -23.73 20.50 2.57
C GLU A 69 -22.43 20.54 3.37
N ASP A 70 -21.87 19.35 3.60
CA ASP A 70 -20.53 19.16 4.17
C ASP A 70 -19.52 19.04 3.02
N ARG A 71 -18.69 20.07 2.82
CA ARG A 71 -17.61 20.05 1.82
C ARG A 71 -16.25 19.87 2.50
N LYS A 72 -15.54 18.81 2.09
CA LYS A 72 -14.18 18.51 2.57
C LYS A 72 -13.16 18.91 1.53
N PHE A 73 -12.21 19.75 1.90
CA PHE A 73 -11.13 20.20 1.03
C PHE A 73 -9.78 19.72 1.56
N ALA A 74 -8.97 19.17 0.67
CA ALA A 74 -7.58 18.81 0.96
C ALA A 74 -6.62 20.03 0.87
N VAL A 75 -7.17 21.23 0.75
CA VAL A 75 -6.44 22.48 0.61
C VAL A 75 -6.94 23.47 1.66
N THR A 76 -6.00 24.26 2.18
CA THR A 76 -6.28 25.32 3.17
C THR A 76 -5.78 26.66 2.63
N PRO A 77 -6.21 27.78 3.23
CA PRO A 77 -5.70 29.10 2.88
C PRO A 77 -4.16 29.17 2.94
N ALA A 78 -3.58 30.01 2.08
CA ALA A 78 -2.14 30.23 1.98
C ALA A 78 -1.41 30.46 3.32
N PRO A 79 -1.92 31.30 4.25
CA PRO A 79 -1.22 31.59 5.51
C PRO A 79 -1.36 30.47 6.56
N MET A 80 -2.08 29.38 6.29
CA MET A 80 -2.39 28.36 7.29
C MET A 80 -1.14 27.76 7.94
N ALA A 81 -0.09 27.51 7.15
CA ALA A 81 1.16 26.97 7.68
C ALA A 81 1.86 27.94 8.65
N GLU A 82 1.91 29.23 8.31
CA GLU A 82 2.54 30.27 9.13
C GLU A 82 1.76 30.53 10.42
N VAL A 83 0.44 30.64 10.32
CA VAL A 83 -0.44 30.82 11.49
C VAL A 83 -0.37 29.61 12.41
N ALA A 84 -0.39 28.39 11.86
CA ALA A 84 -0.31 27.17 12.66
C ALA A 84 0.98 27.12 13.50
N GLN A 85 2.10 27.57 12.94
CA GLN A 85 3.39 27.55 13.61
C GLN A 85 3.55 28.68 14.64
N ASN A 86 2.91 29.84 14.40
CA ASN A 86 2.96 30.99 15.32
C ASN A 86 1.99 30.85 16.50
N ASP A 87 0.79 30.33 16.25
CA ASP A 87 -0.31 30.33 17.24
C ASP A 87 -0.37 29.03 18.06
N PHE A 88 0.22 27.93 17.56
CA PHE A 88 0.24 26.63 18.26
C PHE A 88 1.67 26.18 18.56
N SER A 89 1.99 26.14 19.86
CA SER A 89 3.32 25.73 20.35
C SER A 89 3.69 24.27 20.05
N GLU A 90 2.69 23.44 19.79
CA GLU A 90 2.80 22.02 19.47
C GLU A 90 3.27 21.77 18.02
N VAL A 91 3.20 22.79 17.16
CA VAL A 91 3.60 22.72 15.75
C VAL A 91 5.06 23.11 15.62
N GLU A 92 5.96 22.13 15.61
CA GLU A 92 7.40 22.36 15.44
C GLU A 92 7.75 22.89 14.05
N LEU A 93 7.19 22.27 13.00
CA LEU A 93 7.48 22.60 11.62
C LEU A 93 6.21 22.57 10.77
N ALA A 94 5.98 23.65 10.02
CA ALA A 94 4.89 23.72 9.05
C ALA A 94 5.46 24.05 7.66
N MET A 95 4.96 23.36 6.64
CA MET A 95 5.28 23.68 5.25
C MET A 95 4.02 23.70 4.40
N ARG A 96 4.06 24.50 3.34
CA ARG A 96 3.08 24.45 2.27
C ARG A 96 3.73 23.81 1.05
N PHE A 97 3.15 22.71 0.57
CA PHE A 97 3.47 22.18 -0.75
C PHE A 97 2.40 22.63 -1.75
N ARG A 98 2.83 23.05 -2.94
CA ARG A 98 1.93 23.43 -4.03
C ARG A 98 1.66 22.16 -4.83
N THR A 99 0.41 21.70 -4.81
CA THR A 99 -0.06 20.66 -5.74
C THR A 99 -0.25 21.25 -7.13
#